data_AF-A0AAE1W911-F1
#
_entry.id   AF-A0AAE1W911-F1
#
_cell.length_a   1.000
_cell.length_b   1.000
_cell.length_c   1.000
_cell.angle_alpha   90.00
_cell.angle_beta   90.00
_cell.angle_gamma   90.00
#
_symmetry.space_group_name_H-M   'P 1'
#
loop_
_entity.id
_entity.type
_entity.pdbx_description
1 polymer ?
#
loop_
_entity_poly.entity_id
_entity_poly.type
_entity_poly.pdbx_seq_one_letter_code
_entity_poly.pdbx_strand_id
1 'polypeptide(L)'
;MKTAHDQGRLVLLQNLDPEYTSGEVQDIISCAFEENCTARMVQHTATSSPHSGQAFVIFKSREAVDRVVKKLDDECLMLPNQRRHTPEAYSVCRPLVVCTGVFPHFSEKRATFIGHLAIDKARRQVQREMKEAVSTSHYSQNNTIEYEMAMAWWLLQSKSDKWWEKLYEQQGKELKKLMGALKSK
;
A
#
# COMPACT_ATOMS: atom_id res chain seq x y z
N MET A 1 8.82 -4.01 12.70
CA MET A 1 8.79 -3.76 11.25
C MET A 1 9.97 -2.89 10.85
N LYS A 2 10.21 -1.74 11.51
CA LYS A 2 11.42 -0.92 11.32
C LYS A 2 12.73 -1.71 11.39
N THR A 3 12.97 -2.42 12.49
CA THR A 3 14.18 -3.25 12.66
C THR A 3 14.36 -4.28 11.55
N ALA A 4 13.26 -4.86 11.06
CA ALA A 4 13.32 -5.82 9.95
C ALA A 4 13.64 -5.14 8.62
N HIS A 5 13.13 -3.92 8.40
CA HIS A 5 13.48 -3.11 7.23
C HIS A 5 14.95 -2.71 7.23
N ASP A 6 15.45 -2.21 8.36
CA ASP A 6 16.86 -1.79 8.53
C ASP A 6 17.82 -2.99 8.35
N GLN A 7 17.38 -4.20 8.70
CA GLN A 7 18.14 -5.44 8.52
C GLN A 7 17.96 -6.08 7.13
N GLY A 8 17.20 -5.47 6.23
CA GLY A 8 16.94 -6.02 4.89
C GLY A 8 16.09 -7.30 4.88
N ARG A 9 15.31 -7.53 5.93
CA ARG A 9 14.45 -8.73 6.12
C ARG A 9 12.97 -8.48 5.79
N LEU A 10 12.63 -7.30 5.31
CA LEU A 10 11.26 -6.89 5.00
C LEU A 10 11.08 -6.73 3.48
N VAL A 11 10.02 -7.31 2.95
CA VAL A 11 9.59 -7.11 1.56
C VAL A 11 8.11 -6.73 1.50
N LEU A 12 7.70 -6.18 0.37
CA LEU A 12 6.30 -5.92 0.04
C LEU A 12 5.87 -6.85 -1.07
N LEU A 13 4.89 -7.70 -0.79
CA LEU A 13 4.19 -8.47 -1.79
C LEU A 13 3.05 -7.64 -2.37
N GLN A 14 2.88 -7.71 -3.69
CA GLN A 14 1.86 -7.00 -4.45
C GLN A 14 1.09 -7.97 -5.36
N ASN A 15 -0.02 -7.47 -5.91
CA ASN A 15 -0.92 -8.23 -6.78
C ASN A 15 -1.54 -9.47 -6.12
N LEU A 16 -1.64 -9.45 -4.79
CA LEU A 16 -2.38 -10.46 -4.03
C LEU A 16 -3.88 -10.29 -4.28
N ASP A 17 -4.66 -11.33 -3.98
CA ASP A 17 -6.10 -11.17 -3.82
C ASP A 17 -6.35 -10.25 -2.59
N PRO A 18 -7.12 -9.14 -2.72
CA PRO A 18 -7.49 -8.32 -1.57
C PRO A 18 -8.20 -9.07 -0.45
N GLU A 19 -8.83 -10.21 -0.74
CA GLU A 19 -9.53 -11.03 0.25
C GLU A 19 -8.59 -11.85 1.13
N TYR A 20 -7.33 -12.06 0.71
CA TYR A 20 -6.38 -12.87 1.46
C TYR A 20 -6.12 -12.33 2.86
N THR A 21 -6.03 -13.26 3.80
CA THR A 21 -5.64 -12.98 5.17
C THR A 21 -4.13 -13.02 5.33
N SER A 22 -3.63 -12.40 6.40
CA SER A 22 -2.19 -12.45 6.72
C SER A 22 -1.70 -13.86 7.01
N GLY A 23 -2.58 -14.77 7.49
CA GLY A 23 -2.25 -16.17 7.70
C GLY A 23 -2.06 -16.91 6.37
N GLU A 24 -2.99 -16.74 5.44
CA GLU A 24 -2.89 -17.36 4.11
C GLU A 24 -1.64 -16.91 3.35
N VAL A 25 -1.25 -15.64 3.46
CA VAL A 25 0.02 -15.17 2.86
C VAL A 25 1.23 -15.84 3.51
N GLN A 26 1.22 -16.11 4.82
CA GLN A 26 2.29 -16.86 5.48
C GLN A 26 2.34 -18.30 4.98
N ASP A 27 1.18 -18.95 4.85
CA ASP A 27 1.07 -20.32 4.38
C ASP A 27 1.55 -20.44 2.93
N ILE A 28 1.17 -19.50 2.06
CA ILE A 28 1.65 -19.43 0.67
C ILE A 28 3.18 -19.39 0.63
N ILE A 29 3.80 -18.54 1.45
CA ILE A 29 5.27 -18.41 1.46
C ILE A 29 5.93 -19.66 2.02
N SER A 30 5.39 -20.21 3.10
CA SER A 30 5.90 -21.45 3.71
C SER A 30 5.81 -22.62 2.73
N CYS A 31 4.72 -22.73 1.97
CA CYS A 31 4.51 -23.81 1.01
C CYS A 31 5.35 -23.63 -0.27
N ALA A 32 5.46 -22.42 -0.81
CA ALA A 32 6.11 -22.18 -2.11
C ALA A 32 7.64 -22.01 -2.02
N PHE A 33 8.13 -21.52 -0.88
CA PHE A 33 9.54 -21.17 -0.68
C PHE A 33 10.20 -21.93 0.47
N GLU A 34 9.45 -22.73 1.23
CA GLU A 34 9.97 -23.43 2.43
C GLU A 34 10.53 -22.47 3.49
N GLU A 35 10.09 -21.21 3.45
CA GLU A 35 10.55 -20.15 4.33
C GLU A 35 9.48 -19.76 5.35
N ASN A 36 9.91 -19.59 6.60
CA ASN A 36 9.04 -19.09 7.66
C ASN A 36 9.08 -17.56 7.70
N CYS A 37 7.91 -16.93 7.78
CA CYS A 37 7.80 -15.48 7.80
C CYS A 37 6.66 -14.99 8.69
N THR A 38 6.63 -13.68 8.93
CA THR A 38 5.48 -12.97 9.49
C THR A 38 4.94 -12.03 8.44
N ALA A 39 3.77 -12.35 7.88
CA ALA A 39 3.07 -11.49 6.93
C ALA A 39 2.07 -10.58 7.64
N ARG A 40 1.84 -9.39 7.08
CA ARG A 40 0.81 -8.43 7.47
C ARG A 40 0.21 -7.80 6.22
N MET A 41 -1.07 -8.03 6.00
CA MET A 41 -1.82 -7.37 4.94
C MET A 41 -1.81 -5.85 5.13
N VAL A 42 -1.64 -5.14 4.02
CA VAL A 42 -1.76 -3.68 3.98
C VAL A 42 -3.24 -3.32 3.97
N GLN A 43 -3.63 -2.38 4.84
CA GLN A 43 -5.01 -1.92 4.89
C GLN A 43 -5.36 -1.12 3.64
N HIS A 44 -6.58 -1.31 3.16
CA HIS A 44 -7.09 -0.57 2.02
C HIS A 44 -7.34 0.89 2.39
N THR A 45 -6.83 1.81 1.58
CA THR A 45 -7.02 3.26 1.73
C THR A 45 -7.82 3.80 0.55
N ALA A 46 -8.26 5.06 0.63
CA ALA A 46 -9.03 5.70 -0.44
C ALA A 46 -8.32 5.71 -1.81
N THR A 47 -6.99 5.60 -1.83
CA THR A 47 -6.16 5.54 -3.05
C THR A 47 -5.59 4.15 -3.31
N SER A 48 -6.08 3.12 -2.63
CA SER A 48 -5.64 1.74 -2.86
C SER A 48 -6.44 1.12 -3.99
N SER A 49 -5.78 0.28 -4.81
CA SER A 49 -6.47 -0.47 -5.87
C SER A 49 -7.46 -1.46 -5.27
N PRO A 50 -8.75 -1.44 -5.64
CA PRO A 50 -9.72 -2.42 -5.18
C PRO A 50 -9.49 -3.80 -5.80
N HIS A 51 -8.63 -3.90 -6.82
CA HIS A 51 -8.43 -5.14 -7.58
C HIS A 51 -7.19 -5.92 -7.16
N SER A 52 -6.32 -5.34 -6.33
CA SER A 52 -5.03 -5.94 -5.95
C SER A 52 -4.67 -5.60 -4.50
N GLY A 53 -4.49 -6.64 -3.70
CA GLY A 53 -3.98 -6.56 -2.33
C GLY A 53 -2.46 -6.45 -2.27
N GLN A 54 -1.98 -6.03 -1.11
CA GLN A 54 -0.57 -5.94 -0.79
C GLN A 54 -0.32 -6.46 0.63
N ALA A 55 0.86 -7.01 0.88
CA ALA A 55 1.26 -7.51 2.19
C ALA A 55 2.73 -7.22 2.49
N PHE A 56 3.01 -6.73 3.69
CA PHE A 56 4.37 -6.68 4.22
C PHE A 56 4.75 -8.05 4.76
N VAL A 57 5.92 -8.56 4.37
CA VAL A 57 6.42 -9.86 4.82
C VAL A 57 7.78 -9.69 5.46
N ILE A 58 7.89 -10.16 6.71
CA ILE A 58 9.12 -10.14 7.48
C ILE A 58 9.68 -11.55 7.53
N PHE A 59 10.85 -11.75 6.95
CA PHE A 59 11.58 -13.02 6.98
C PHE A 59 12.50 -13.12 8.19
N LYS A 60 12.91 -14.34 8.54
CA LYS A 60 13.85 -14.59 9.64
C LYS A 60 15.26 -14.06 9.33
N SER A 61 15.69 -14.14 8.08
CA SER A 61 17.03 -13.72 7.66
C SER A 61 16.99 -12.96 6.33
N ARG A 62 18.09 -12.27 5.99
CA ARG A 62 18.21 -11.54 4.73
C ARG A 62 18.43 -12.51 3.55
N GLU A 63 19.15 -13.58 3.79
CA GLU A 63 19.40 -14.63 2.80
C GLU A 63 18.09 -15.30 2.34
N ALA A 64 17.12 -15.42 3.25
CA ALA A 64 15.77 -15.89 2.90
C ALA A 64 15.06 -14.92 1.95
N VAL A 65 15.18 -13.61 2.18
CA VAL A 65 14.66 -12.59 1.25
C VAL A 65 15.28 -12.74 -0.13
N ASP A 66 16.61 -12.80 -0.20
CA ASP A 66 17.33 -12.88 -1.48
C ASP A 66 16.95 -14.15 -2.26
N ARG A 67 16.75 -15.29 -1.57
CA ARG A 67 16.24 -16.53 -2.19
C ARG A 67 14.83 -16.36 -2.76
N VAL A 68 13.89 -15.82 -1.97
CA VAL A 68 12.51 -15.63 -2.41
C VAL A 68 12.43 -14.65 -3.58
N VAL A 69 13.17 -13.54 -3.51
CA VAL A 69 13.20 -12.54 -4.58
C VAL A 69 13.75 -13.15 -5.86
N LYS A 70 14.92 -13.80 -5.79
CA LYS A 70 15.51 -14.46 -6.95
C LYS A 70 14.57 -15.52 -7.53
N LYS A 71 13.94 -16.34 -6.68
CA LYS A 71 13.00 -17.36 -7.16
C LYS A 71 11.76 -16.75 -7.80
N LEU A 72 11.26 -15.60 -7.33
CA LEU A 72 10.12 -14.91 -7.97
C LEU A 72 10.52 -14.20 -9.28
N ASP A 73 11.75 -13.73 -9.38
CA ASP A 73 12.29 -13.14 -10.60
C ASP A 73 12.55 -14.21 -11.67
N ASP A 74 13.06 -15.37 -11.26
CA ASP A 74 13.34 -16.52 -12.13
C ASP A 74 12.06 -17.32 -12.47
N GLU A 75 11.15 -17.48 -11.50
CA GLU A 75 9.94 -18.30 -11.58
C GLU A 75 8.70 -17.48 -11.19
N CYS A 76 7.72 -17.43 -12.09
CA CYS A 76 6.46 -16.74 -11.85
C CYS A 76 5.53 -17.58 -10.94
N LEU A 77 5.41 -17.22 -9.65
CA LEU A 77 4.48 -17.88 -8.74
C LEU A 77 3.05 -17.40 -9.00
N MET A 78 2.22 -18.28 -9.55
CA MET A 78 0.81 -18.01 -9.86
C MET A 78 -0.10 -18.41 -8.70
N LEU A 79 -0.84 -17.45 -8.13
CA LEU A 79 -1.74 -17.66 -6.98
C LEU A 79 -3.21 -17.64 -7.39
N PRO A 80 -4.06 -18.54 -6.88
CA PRO A 80 -5.49 -18.56 -7.19
C PRO A 80 -6.23 -17.43 -6.48
N ASN A 81 -7.20 -16.78 -7.13
CA ASN A 81 -8.07 -15.83 -6.44
C ASN A 81 -8.95 -16.57 -5.40
N GLN A 82 -9.18 -15.95 -4.23
CA GLN A 82 -9.89 -16.55 -3.09
C GLN A 82 -11.42 -16.54 -3.26
N ARG A 83 -11.95 -16.07 -4.41
CA ARG A 83 -13.40 -15.91 -4.62
C ARG A 83 -14.15 -17.21 -4.41
N ARG A 84 -14.74 -17.28 -3.22
CA ARG A 84 -15.51 -18.38 -2.67
C ARG A 84 -16.64 -18.82 -3.61
N HIS A 85 -16.74 -20.14 -3.77
CA HIS A 85 -17.97 -20.87 -4.06
C HIS A 85 -18.79 -20.46 -5.30
N THR A 86 -18.14 -20.29 -6.46
CA THR A 86 -18.83 -20.60 -7.73
C THR A 86 -18.11 -21.76 -8.42
N PRO A 87 -18.80 -22.85 -8.81
CA PRO A 87 -18.18 -24.02 -9.43
C PRO A 87 -17.47 -23.74 -10.77
N GLU A 88 -17.62 -22.52 -11.31
CA GLU A 88 -17.15 -22.10 -12.63
C GLU A 88 -15.89 -21.19 -12.58
N ALA A 89 -15.30 -20.98 -11.39
CA ALA A 89 -14.21 -20.02 -11.16
C ALA A 89 -12.83 -20.66 -10.91
N TYR A 90 -12.64 -21.94 -11.21
CA TYR A 90 -11.32 -22.57 -11.26
C TYR A 90 -10.62 -22.16 -12.57
N SER A 91 -9.80 -21.10 -12.55
CA SER A 91 -8.70 -20.81 -13.53
C SER A 91 -8.41 -19.32 -13.67
N VAL A 92 -8.43 -18.55 -12.58
CA VAL A 92 -7.80 -17.22 -12.63
C VAL A 92 -6.76 -17.17 -11.54
N CYS A 93 -5.53 -17.46 -11.95
CA CYS A 93 -4.35 -17.27 -11.13
C CYS A 93 -3.69 -15.93 -11.47
N ARG A 94 -3.07 -15.29 -10.48
CA ARG A 94 -2.36 -14.03 -10.63
C ARG A 94 -0.90 -14.21 -10.25
N PRO A 95 0.03 -13.57 -10.97
CA PRO A 95 1.44 -13.61 -10.61
C PRO A 95 1.67 -12.84 -9.31
N LEU A 96 2.35 -13.46 -8.36
CA LEU A 96 2.82 -12.79 -7.16
C LEU A 96 3.99 -11.88 -7.52
N VAL A 97 3.92 -10.61 -7.11
CA VAL A 97 4.99 -9.64 -7.36
C VAL A 97 5.65 -9.29 -6.04
N VAL A 98 6.97 -9.37 -5.99
CA VAL A 98 7.76 -8.91 -4.84
C VAL A 98 8.39 -7.57 -5.14
N CYS A 99 8.37 -6.68 -4.15
CA CYS A 99 9.06 -5.41 -4.20
C CYS A 99 10.00 -5.32 -3.00
N THR A 100 11.28 -5.15 -3.28
CA THR A 100 12.30 -4.75 -2.32
C THR A 100 12.54 -3.26 -2.48
N GLY A 101 12.54 -2.49 -1.39
CA GLY A 101 12.67 -1.05 -1.51
C GLY A 101 12.71 -0.29 -0.20
N VAL A 102 12.89 1.02 -0.31
CA VAL A 102 12.76 1.94 0.82
C VAL A 102 11.27 2.15 1.07
N PHE A 103 10.73 1.44 2.05
CA PHE A 103 9.36 1.63 2.48
C PHE A 103 9.25 2.91 3.33
N PRO A 104 8.05 3.51 3.44
CA PRO A 104 7.82 4.67 4.30
C PRO A 104 8.36 4.41 5.71
N HIS A 105 8.95 5.43 6.34
CA HIS A 105 9.60 5.27 7.64
C HIS A 105 8.61 4.69 8.66
N PHE A 106 8.84 3.44 9.07
CA PHE A 106 8.04 2.78 10.10
C PHE A 106 8.37 3.42 11.44
N SER A 107 7.77 4.58 11.73
CA SER A 107 7.95 5.25 13.01
C SER A 107 7.45 4.35 14.13
N GLU A 108 8.36 3.88 15.01
CA GLU A 108 8.00 3.16 16.24
C GLU A 108 7.28 4.05 17.24
N LYS A 109 7.59 5.35 17.20
CA LYS A 109 6.75 6.35 17.86
C LYS A 109 5.43 6.29 17.10
N ARG A 110 4.35 5.85 17.78
CA ARG A 110 3.02 6.37 17.45
C ARG A 110 3.24 7.86 17.31
N ALA A 111 3.29 8.37 16.09
CA ALA A 111 3.17 9.79 15.94
C ALA A 111 1.81 10.04 16.57
N THR A 112 1.80 10.68 17.74
CA THR A 112 0.61 10.87 18.55
C THR A 112 -0.27 11.86 17.79
N PHE A 113 -0.82 11.42 16.67
CA PHE A 113 -1.63 12.23 15.81
C PHE A 113 -3.06 12.01 16.22
N ILE A 114 -3.38 12.64 17.35
CA ILE A 114 -4.67 13.30 17.45
C ILE A 114 -4.39 14.78 17.19
N GLY A 115 -4.70 15.25 15.97
CA GLY A 115 -4.93 16.67 15.66
C GLY A 115 -3.77 17.60 15.29
N HIS A 116 -2.52 17.14 15.08
CA HIS A 116 -1.39 18.07 14.83
C HIS A 116 -0.58 17.75 13.57
N LEU A 117 -0.05 18.76 12.86
CA LEU A 117 1.09 18.61 11.96
C LEU A 117 2.38 18.65 12.80
N ALA A 118 3.20 17.60 12.78
CA ALA A 118 4.52 17.64 13.41
C ALA A 118 5.50 18.41 12.51
N ILE A 119 5.49 19.75 12.63
CA ILE A 119 6.51 20.59 12.01
C ILE A 119 7.80 20.45 12.83
N ASP A 120 8.86 20.01 12.16
CA ASP A 120 10.18 19.80 12.74
C ASP A 120 10.64 21.03 13.54
N LYS A 121 11.04 20.79 14.80
CA LYS A 121 11.45 21.83 15.74
C LYS A 121 12.72 22.55 15.27
N ALA A 122 13.59 21.87 14.50
CA ALA A 122 14.76 22.49 13.90
C ALA A 122 14.38 23.65 12.95
N ARG A 123 13.26 23.52 12.24
CA ARG A 123 12.74 24.55 11.33
C ARG A 123 12.17 25.77 12.08
N ARG A 124 11.71 25.59 13.32
CA ARG A 124 11.19 26.71 14.15
C ARG A 124 12.28 27.58 14.75
N GLN A 125 13.48 27.06 14.96
CA GLN A 125 14.54 27.83 15.61
C GLN A 125 15.08 28.94 14.69
N VAL A 126 15.00 28.76 13.37
CA VAL A 126 15.34 29.77 12.36
C VAL A 126 14.19 30.77 12.13
N GLN A 127 12.95 30.41 12.49
CA GLN A 127 11.75 31.24 12.21
C GLN A 127 11.29 32.11 13.40
N ARG A 128 12.02 32.10 14.53
CA ARG A 128 11.66 32.88 15.73
C ARG A 128 11.72 34.39 15.55
N GLU A 129 12.23 34.90 14.45
CA GLU A 129 12.19 36.34 14.14
C GLU A 129 10.87 36.79 13.48
N MET A 130 9.95 35.85 13.14
CA MET A 130 8.65 36.19 12.56
C MET A 130 7.51 36.00 13.59
N LYS A 131 7.12 37.12 14.18
CA LYS A 131 5.99 37.39 15.10
C LYS A 131 4.83 36.37 15.10
N GLU A 132 4.49 35.90 16.31
CA GLU A 132 3.13 35.69 16.86
C GLU A 132 2.00 35.16 15.94
N ALA A 133 2.25 34.28 14.99
CA ALA A 133 1.17 33.57 14.30
C ALA A 133 0.68 32.40 15.18
N VAL A 134 -0.31 32.64 16.03
CA VAL A 134 -1.04 31.59 16.76
C VAL A 134 -2.04 30.94 15.80
N SER A 135 -1.59 29.92 15.07
CA SER A 135 -2.50 29.09 14.25
C SER A 135 -3.27 28.14 15.16
N THR A 136 -4.46 28.52 15.59
CA THR A 136 -5.42 27.60 16.21
C THR A 136 -6.15 26.81 15.11
N SER A 137 -6.64 25.60 15.43
CA SER A 137 -7.53 24.86 14.53
C SER A 137 -8.82 25.67 14.34
N HIS A 138 -9.07 26.18 13.14
CA HIS A 138 -10.23 27.02 12.85
C HIS A 138 -10.74 26.78 11.42
N TYR A 139 -11.97 27.21 11.15
CA TYR A 139 -12.53 27.24 9.81
C TYR A 139 -12.21 28.61 9.19
N SER A 140 -11.65 28.63 7.98
CA SER A 140 -11.31 29.88 7.32
C SER A 140 -12.57 30.65 6.95
N GLN A 141 -12.53 31.98 7.13
CA GLN A 141 -13.63 32.85 6.72
C GLN A 141 -13.59 33.04 5.21
N ASN A 142 -14.75 33.11 4.56
CA ASN A 142 -14.88 33.18 3.10
C ASN A 142 -14.18 34.38 2.45
N ASN A 143 -13.87 35.41 3.22
CA ASN A 143 -13.19 36.63 2.80
C ASN A 143 -11.67 36.60 3.03
N THR A 144 -11.09 35.44 3.37
CA THR A 144 -9.64 35.30 3.57
C THR A 144 -8.98 34.53 2.44
N ILE A 145 -7.69 34.85 2.20
CA ILE A 145 -6.86 34.11 1.25
C ILE A 145 -6.73 32.63 1.64
N GLU A 146 -6.77 32.30 2.93
CA GLU A 146 -6.74 30.91 3.41
C GLU A 146 -7.95 30.14 2.91
N TYR A 147 -9.14 30.74 2.88
CA TYR A 147 -10.34 30.11 2.32
C TYR A 147 -10.21 29.89 0.82
N GLU A 148 -9.79 30.90 0.06
CA GLU A 148 -9.59 30.75 -1.39
C GLU A 148 -8.57 29.66 -1.73
N MET A 149 -7.44 29.63 -1.02
CA MET A 149 -6.43 28.58 -1.17
C MET A 149 -6.97 27.21 -0.77
N ALA A 150 -7.71 27.11 0.34
CA ALA A 150 -8.32 25.86 0.78
C ALA A 150 -9.32 25.32 -0.25
N MET A 151 -10.12 26.19 -0.86
CA MET A 151 -11.05 25.81 -1.93
C MET A 151 -10.33 25.34 -3.19
N ALA A 152 -9.24 26.00 -3.58
CA ALA A 152 -8.40 25.54 -4.69
C ALA A 152 -7.79 24.15 -4.40
N TRP A 153 -7.28 23.92 -3.18
CA TRP A 153 -6.80 22.62 -2.73
C TRP A 153 -7.89 21.56 -2.74
N TRP A 154 -9.08 21.89 -2.27
CA TRP A 154 -10.22 20.96 -2.27
C TRP A 154 -10.66 20.58 -3.69
N LEU A 155 -10.61 21.52 -4.63
CA LEU A 155 -10.86 21.24 -6.05
C LEU A 155 -9.80 20.29 -6.62
N LEU A 156 -8.52 20.46 -6.26
CA LEU A 156 -7.44 19.55 -6.68
C LEU A 156 -7.63 18.15 -6.08
N GLN A 157 -7.97 18.05 -4.80
CA GLN A 157 -8.29 16.77 -4.16
C GLN A 157 -9.46 16.07 -4.87
N SER A 158 -10.54 16.80 -5.12
CA SER A 158 -11.73 16.28 -5.83
C SER A 158 -11.39 15.78 -7.24
N LYS A 159 -10.46 16.45 -7.94
CA LYS A 159 -9.96 16.00 -9.25
C LYS A 159 -9.13 14.72 -9.12
N SER A 160 -8.23 14.66 -8.13
CA SER A 160 -7.42 13.48 -7.84
C SER A 160 -8.29 12.26 -7.54
N ASP A 161 -9.33 12.41 -6.72
CA ASP A 161 -10.24 11.32 -6.37
C ASP A 161 -10.94 10.76 -7.63
N LYS A 162 -11.43 11.65 -8.51
CA LYS A 162 -12.02 11.26 -9.81
C LYS A 162 -11.00 10.58 -10.74
N TRP A 163 -9.72 10.98 -10.68
CA TRP A 163 -8.68 10.33 -11.47
C TRP A 163 -8.42 8.90 -11.02
N TRP A 164 -8.31 8.68 -9.71
CA TRP A 164 -8.16 7.33 -9.14
C TRP A 164 -9.36 6.44 -9.46
N GLU A 165 -10.58 6.97 -9.31
CA GLU A 165 -11.81 6.24 -9.67
C GLU A 165 -11.79 5.76 -11.12
N LYS A 166 -11.53 6.68 -12.07
CA LYS A 166 -11.44 6.34 -13.50
C LYS A 166 -10.33 5.34 -13.80
N LEU A 167 -9.18 5.47 -13.15
CA LEU A 167 -8.06 4.55 -13.34
C LEU A 167 -8.47 3.13 -12.93
N TYR A 168 -9.07 2.97 -11.74
CA TYR A 168 -9.46 1.66 -11.24
C TYR A 168 -10.66 1.07 -12.00
N GLU A 169 -11.57 1.90 -12.49
CA GLU A 169 -12.64 1.44 -13.38
C GLU A 169 -12.05 0.85 -14.67
N GLN A 170 -11.10 1.54 -15.29
CA GLN A 170 -10.44 1.09 -16.51
C GLN A 170 -9.62 -0.18 -16.27
N GLN A 171 -8.81 -0.23 -15.21
CA GLN A 171 -8.07 -1.43 -14.83
C GLN A 171 -8.99 -2.63 -14.60
N GLY A 172 -10.15 -2.42 -13.97
CA GLY A 172 -11.15 -3.47 -13.77
C GLY A 172 -11.71 -4.02 -15.08
N LYS A 173 -11.97 -3.16 -16.07
CA LYS A 173 -12.43 -3.56 -17.42
C LYS A 173 -11.36 -4.37 -18.14
N GLU A 174 -10.11 -3.93 -18.09
CA GLU A 174 -8.97 -4.62 -18.71
C GLU A 174 -8.71 -5.98 -18.08
N LEU A 175 -8.74 -6.07 -16.74
CA LEU A 175 -8.63 -7.34 -16.02
C LEU A 175 -9.75 -8.31 -16.43
N LYS A 176 -11.02 -7.86 -16.49
CA LYS A 176 -12.13 -8.69 -16.96
C LYS A 176 -11.93 -9.18 -18.41
N LYS A 177 -11.43 -8.30 -19.28
CA LYS A 177 -11.14 -8.65 -20.69
C LYS A 177 -10.02 -9.70 -20.78
N LEU A 178 -8.92 -9.51 -20.04
CA LEU A 178 -7.81 -10.46 -19.96
C LEU A 178 -8.28 -11.81 -19.41
N MET A 179 -9.09 -11.79 -18.35
CA MET A 179 -9.68 -13.01 -17.78
C MET A 179 -10.58 -13.74 -18.78
N GLY A 180 -11.40 -13.01 -19.55
CA GLY A 180 -12.23 -13.61 -20.60
C GLY A 180 -11.40 -14.27 -21.70
N ALA A 181 -10.30 -13.63 -22.13
CA ALA A 181 -9.39 -14.17 -23.13
C ALA A 181 -8.66 -15.44 -22.64
N LEU A 182 -8.25 -15.48 -21.37
CA LEU A 182 -7.56 -16.62 -20.78
C LEU A 182 -8.47 -17.86 -20.64
N LYS A 183 -9.78 -17.66 -20.43
CA LYS A 183 -10.78 -18.75 -20.35
C LYS A 183 -11.18 -19.32 -21.72
N SER A 184 -10.92 -18.58 -22.80
CA SER A 184 -11.31 -18.97 -24.16
C SER A 184 -10.24 -19.78 -24.91
N LYS A 185 -9.10 -20.06 -24.26
CA LYS A 185 -8.04 -20.95 -24.75
C LYS A 185 -8.10 -22.27 -24.01
#